data_AF-A0A3B9Y7N9-F1
#
_entry.id   AF-A0A3B9Y7N9-F1
#
_cell.length_a   1.000
_cell.length_b   1.000
_cell.length_c   1.000
_cell.angle_alpha   90.00
_cell.angle_beta   90.00
_cell.angle_gamma   90.00
#
_symmetry.space_group_name_H-M   'P 1'
#
loop_
_entity.id
_entity.type
_entity.pdbx_description
1 polymer ?
#
loop_
_entity_poly.entity_id
_entity_poly.type
_entity_poly.pdbx_seq_one_letter_code
_entity_poly.pdbx_strand_id
1 'polypeptide(L)' 'MKRFSQSLEVTIKRVDTSLPLPTYATPGSVGFDLLCRQDTEIAPCTLGLVPANVIVQTPPGYMLLVSLRSSTPRRKGLL' A
#
# COMPACT_ATOMS: atom_id res chain seq x y z
N MET A 1 -2.87 -17.05 26.88
CA MET A 1 -2.51 -16.54 25.54
C MET A 1 -1.92 -15.14 25.71
N LYS A 2 -0.61 -14.95 25.48
CA LYS A 2 0.05 -13.64 25.69
C LYS A 2 -0.29 -12.71 24.52
N ARG A 3 -0.96 -11.58 24.78
CA ARG A 3 -1.14 -10.51 23.80
C ARG A 3 0.16 -9.72 23.73
N PHE A 4 0.89 -9.82 22.62
CA PHE A 4 1.99 -8.91 22.32
C PHE A 4 1.38 -7.65 21.70
N SER A 5 1.37 -6.57 22.46
CA SER A 5 0.91 -5.25 22.02
C SER A 5 2.10 -4.31 22.08
N GLN A 6 2.94 -4.35 21.06
CA GLN A 6 3.96 -3.32 20.85
C GLN A 6 3.51 -2.46 19.67
N SER A 7 3.28 -1.18 19.92
CA SER A 7 3.08 -0.18 18.87
C SER A 7 4.42 0.06 18.19
N LEU A 8 4.52 -0.26 16.90
CA LEU A 8 5.68 0.05 16.07
C LEU A 8 5.48 1.42 15.45
N GLU A 9 6.42 2.33 15.67
CA GLU A 9 6.46 3.57 14.92
C GLU A 9 7.03 3.33 13.53
N VAL A 10 6.34 3.85 12.51
CA VAL A 10 6.75 3.75 11.12
C VAL A 10 6.83 5.17 10.56
N THR A 11 8.01 5.56 10.09
CA THR A 11 8.19 6.85 9.45
C THR A 11 7.72 6.77 7.99
N ILE A 12 6.82 7.67 7.63
CA ILE A 12 6.25 7.76 6.28
C ILE A 12 6.38 9.17 5.74
N LYS A 13 6.85 9.28 4.50
CA LYS A 13 6.90 10.53 3.75
C LYS A 13 5.90 10.46 2.60
N ARG A 14 5.08 11.50 2.45
CA ARG A 14 4.26 11.71 1.25
C ARG A 14 5.07 12.41 0.17
N VAL A 15 4.98 11.93 -1.07
CA VAL A 15 5.59 12.58 -2.23
C VAL A 15 4.80 13.82 -2.61
N ASP A 16 3.48 13.68 -2.71
CA ASP A 16 2.52 14.77 -2.84
C ASP A 16 1.73 14.92 -1.53
N THR A 17 1.89 16.07 -0.86
CA THR A 17 1.27 16.36 0.42
C THR A 17 -0.19 16.78 0.32
N SER A 18 -0.70 17.06 -0.89
CA SER A 18 -2.13 17.30 -1.13
C SER A 18 -2.95 16.00 -1.05
N LEU A 19 -2.32 14.86 -1.32
CA LEU A 19 -2.93 13.54 -1.24
C LEU A 19 -2.86 12.98 0.20
N PRO A 20 -3.84 12.15 0.62
CA PRO A 20 -3.92 11.65 1.99
C PRO A 20 -2.84 10.59 2.28
N LEU A 21 -2.61 10.35 3.57
CA LEU A 21 -1.90 9.14 4.01
C LEU A 21 -2.81 7.91 3.84
N PRO A 22 -2.23 6.72 3.61
CA PRO A 22 -2.98 5.47 3.65
C PRO A 22 -3.63 5.26 5.01
N THR A 23 -4.83 4.70 5.02
CA THR A 23 -5.59 4.40 6.23
C THR A 23 -6.06 2.95 6.22
N TYR A 24 -6.21 2.38 7.42
CA TYR A 24 -6.88 1.10 7.58
C TYR A 24 -8.39 1.31 7.46
N ALA A 25 -9.04 0.57 6.58
CA ALA A 25 -10.46 0.76 6.27
C ALA A 25 -11.39 0.33 7.42
N THR A 26 -11.02 -0.72 8.17
CA THR A 26 -11.83 -1.27 9.26
C THR A 26 -11.00 -1.64 10.48
N PRO A 27 -11.62 -1.71 11.68
CA PRO A 27 -10.98 -2.30 12.85
C PRO A 27 -10.52 -3.74 12.56
N GLY A 28 -9.26 -4.04 12.84
CA GLY A 28 -8.66 -5.37 12.61
C GLY A 28 -8.15 -5.62 11.19
N SER A 29 -8.25 -4.65 10.27
CA SER A 29 -7.57 -4.73 8.98
C SER A 29 -6.05 -4.91 9.17
N VAL A 30 -5.47 -5.88 8.47
CA VAL A 30 -4.01 -6.19 8.52
C VAL A 30 -3.19 -5.38 7.51
N GLY A 31 -3.84 -4.74 6.55
CA GLY A 31 -3.21 -3.88 5.54
C GLY A 31 -4.02 -2.63 5.27
N PHE A 32 -3.41 -1.69 4.56
CA PHE A 32 -4.01 -0.45 4.11
C PHE A 32 -3.90 -0.34 2.58
N ASP A 33 -4.84 0.39 1.98
CA ASP A 33 -4.85 0.59 0.53
C ASP A 33 -3.81 1.66 0.13
N LEU A 34 -3.04 1.39 -0.93
CA LEU A 34 -2.20 2.38 -1.59
C LEU A 34 -2.97 3.02 -2.75
N LEU A 35 -2.88 4.35 -2.85
CA LEU A 35 -3.41 5.10 -3.99
C LEU A 35 -2.39 5.22 -5.11
N CYS A 36 -2.88 5.30 -6.35
CA CYS A 36 -2.10 5.68 -7.51
C CYS A 36 -1.95 7.21 -7.51
N ARG A 37 -0.71 7.71 -7.55
CA ARG A 37 -0.44 9.17 -7.56
C ARG A 37 -0.65 9.78 -8.95
N GLN A 38 -0.56 8.97 -9.99
CA GLN A 38 -0.67 9.38 -11.39
C GLN A 38 -1.54 8.38 -12.15
N ASP A 39 -2.30 8.88 -13.11
CA ASP A 39 -2.97 8.03 -14.08
C ASP A 39 -1.91 7.25 -14.87
N THR A 40 -2.10 5.94 -14.94
CA THR A 40 -1.15 5.02 -15.59
C THR A 40 -1.94 4.09 -16.50
N GLU A 41 -1.61 4.11 -17.79
CA GLU A 41 -2.13 3.16 -18.78
C GLU A 41 -1.18 1.98 -18.90
N ILE A 42 -1.71 0.76 -18.84
CA ILE A 42 -0.96 -0.48 -18.97
C ILE A 42 -1.61 -1.31 -20.06
N ALA A 43 -0.88 -1.56 -21.14
CA ALA A 43 -1.37 -2.37 -22.25
C ALA A 43 -1.51 -3.85 -21.84
N PRO A 44 -2.42 -4.61 -22.47
CA PRO A 44 -2.54 -6.05 -22.22
C PRO A 44 -1.20 -6.78 -22.35
N CYS A 45 -0.94 -7.70 -21.42
CA CYS A 45 0.27 -8.53 -21.41
C CYS A 45 1.59 -7.74 -21.32
N THR A 46 1.57 -6.55 -20.73
CA THR A 46 2.78 -5.74 -20.48
C THR A 46 2.97 -5.45 -18.99
N LEU A 47 4.19 -5.04 -18.62
CA LEU A 47 4.50 -4.55 -17.28
C LEU A 47 4.44 -3.02 -17.26
N GLY A 48 3.75 -2.47 -16.27
CA GLY A 48 3.70 -1.04 -16.00
C GLY A 48 4.08 -0.73 -14.56
N LEU A 49 4.75 0.40 -14.35
CA LEU A 49 5.07 0.89 -13.01
C LEU A 49 4.04 1.96 -12.62
N VAL A 50 3.23 1.67 -11.60
CA VAL A 50 2.24 2.62 -11.09
C VAL A 50 2.83 3.39 -9.91
N PRO A 51 3.02 4.73 -10.02
CA PRO A 51 3.62 5.49 -8.94
C PRO A 51 2.70 5.56 -7.71
N ALA A 52 3.17 5.07 -6.57
CA ALA A 52 2.54 5.31 -5.28
C ALA A 52 2.85 6.74 -4.77
N ASN A 53 2.20 7.14 -3.67
CA ASN A 53 2.41 8.45 -3.05
C ASN A 53 3.26 8.43 -1.76
N VAL A 54 3.74 7.26 -1.32
CA VAL A 54 4.41 7.14 -0.03
C VAL A 54 5.79 6.51 -0.15
N ILE A 55 6.71 7.02 0.65
CA ILE A 55 8.02 6.42 0.93
C ILE A 55 7.97 5.98 2.39
N VAL A 56 8.21 4.70 2.64
CA VAL A 56 8.08 4.08 3.96
C VAL A 56 9.45 3.63 4.44
N GLN A 57 9.85 4.10 5.61
CA GLN A 57 11.02 3.57 6.32
C GLN A 57 10.54 2.46 7.24
N THR A 58 10.77 1.21 6.85
CA THR A 58 10.39 0.04 7.65
C THR A 58 11.31 -0.09 8.87
N PRO A 59 10.78 -0.47 10.05
CA PRO A 59 11.62 -0.76 11.20
C PRO A 59 12.55 -1.96 10.94
N PRO A 60 13.70 -2.08 11.63
CA PRO A 60 14.59 -3.23 11.51
C PRO A 60 13.88 -4.56 11.77
N GLY A 61 14.06 -5.54 10.88
CA GLY A 61 13.41 -6.85 10.97
C GLY A 61 11.97 -6.91 10.42
N TYR A 62 11.46 -5.80 9.86
CA TYR A 62 10.14 -5.73 9.23
C TYR A 62 10.25 -5.38 7.75
N MET A 63 9.21 -5.71 6.99
CA MET A 63 9.07 -5.34 5.58
C MET A 63 7.70 -4.73 5.31
N LEU A 64 7.62 -3.88 4.29
CA LEU A 64 6.36 -3.48 3.68
C LEU A 64 6.05 -4.46 2.54
N LEU A 65 5.08 -5.34 2.76
CA LEU A 65 4.61 -6.25 1.73
C LEU A 65 3.49 -5.59 0.93
N VAL A 66 3.67 -5.46 -0.38
CA VAL A 66 2.60 -5.04 -1.29
C VAL A 66 1.86 -6.29 -1.77
N SER A 67 0.54 -6.28 -1.63
CA SER A 67 -0.33 -7.37 -2.04
C SER A 67 -1.50 -6.84 -2.86
N LEU A 68 -2.05 -7.70 -3.71
CA LEU A 68 -3.19 -7.35 -4.54
C LEU A 68 -4.44 -7.21 -3.70
N ARG A 69 -5.21 -6.14 -3.95
CA ARG A 69 -6.61 -6.13 -3.53
C ARG A 69 -7.33 -7.22 -4.33
N SER A 70 -8.10 -8.05 -3.65
CA SER A 70 -8.77 -9.22 -4.25
C SER A 70 -9.61 -8.88 -5.50
N SER A 71 -10.14 -7.67 -5.57
CA SER A 71 -10.92 -7.20 -6.72
C SER A 71 -10.09 -6.78 -7.94
N THR A 72 -8.81 -6.44 -7.77
CA THR A 72 -7.97 -5.85 -8.83
C THR A 72 -7.75 -6.81 -10.01
N PRO A 73 -7.37 -8.09 -9.80
CA PRO A 73 -7.28 -9.05 -10.90
C PRO A 73 -8.63 -9.27 -11.58
N ARG A 74 -9.70 -9.44 -10.79
CA ARG A 74 -11.04 -9.74 -11.32
C ARG A 74 -11.65 -8.59 -12.11
N ARG A 75 -11.46 -7.34 -11.69
CA ARG A 75 -12.11 -6.17 -12.29
C ARG A 75 -11.27 -5.47 -13.34
N LYS A 76 -9.94 -5.57 -13.26
CA LYS A 76 -9.01 -4.81 -14.10
C LYS A 76 -8.00 -5.69 -14.85
N GLY A 77 -7.93 -7.00 -14.56
CA GLY A 77 -6.94 -7.89 -15.18
C GLY A 77 -5.50 -7.58 -14.76
N LEU A 78 -5.30 -6.81 -13.68
CA LEU A 78 -3.99 -6.42 -13.18
C LEU A 78 -3.56 -7.34 -12.03
N LEU A 79 -2.29 -7.75 -12.07
CA LEU A 79 -1.61 -8.63 -11.11
C LEU A 79 -0.46 -7.91 -10.41
#